data_AF-A0A7W0Z9M4-F1
#
_entry.id   AF-A0A7W0Z9M4-F1
#
_cell.length_a   1.000
_cell.length_b   1.000
_cell.length_c   1.000
_cell.angle_alpha   90.00
_cell.angle_beta   90.00
_cell.angle_gamma   90.00
#
_symmetry.space_group_name_H-M   'P 1'
#
loop_
_entity.id
_entity.type
_entity.pdbx_description
1 polymer ?
#
loop_
_entity_poly.entity_id
_entity_poly.type
_entity_poly.pdbx_seq_one_letter_code
_entity_poly.pdbx_strand_id
1 'polypeptide(L)'
;MRETSPRVFLLARPSVDLDQMRAYLEDVGGESWLDRRTASEQTVNEGELLVEFGGRACYRSWEPGLNANVRRTRTDQGAYFENLLRSAHGSVLEHANYSFALRDVSRVATHEIVRHRAGAAYSQESLRYVRLTDIGFRIPPVLEPLRNQVVELVERLEEFQLEAAETLKLDDDDVPFSVKKEVTSALRRLAPIGLSTDIIVTMNVRTLRHVIEMRTAPGAEEELRLIFSQVAELMQRETPGLFQDFQRLDDGSWVPEHRKV
;
A
#
# COMPACT_ATOMS: atom_id res chain seq x y z
N MET A 1 1.04 -25.99 11.78
CA MET A 1 1.58 -24.63 11.53
C MET A 1 2.19 -24.53 10.13
N ARG A 2 1.81 -23.50 9.38
CA ARG A 2 2.43 -23.14 8.09
C ARG A 2 3.36 -21.94 8.28
N GLU A 3 4.67 -22.12 8.08
CA GLU A 3 5.62 -21.00 8.17
C GLU A 3 5.44 -20.04 6.99
N THR A 4 5.40 -18.74 7.27
CA THR A 4 5.06 -17.72 6.27
C THR A 4 6.02 -16.53 6.24
N SER A 5 6.05 -15.82 5.11
CA SER A 5 6.75 -14.54 4.96
C SER A 5 5.87 -13.52 4.21
N PRO A 6 5.84 -12.24 4.65
CA PRO A 6 5.08 -11.18 4.00
C PRO A 6 5.38 -11.04 2.50
N ARG A 7 4.32 -10.96 1.70
CA ARG A 7 4.42 -10.66 0.27
C ARG A 7 3.49 -9.52 -0.11
N VAL A 8 3.98 -8.64 -0.98
CA VAL A 8 3.23 -7.48 -1.47
C VAL A 8 2.95 -7.63 -2.96
N PHE A 9 1.68 -7.48 -3.34
CA PHE A 9 1.24 -7.53 -4.73
C PHE A 9 0.53 -6.23 -5.09
N LEU A 10 0.95 -5.56 -6.17
CA LEU A 10 0.27 -4.39 -6.71
C LEU A 10 -0.95 -4.85 -7.55
N LEU A 11 -2.16 -4.52 -7.09
CA LEU A 11 -3.42 -4.95 -7.69
C LEU A 11 -4.02 -3.90 -8.63
N ALA A 12 -3.92 -2.62 -8.26
CA ALA A 12 -4.56 -1.54 -9.01
C ALA A 12 -3.66 -0.31 -9.08
N ARG A 13 -3.75 0.38 -10.22
CA ARG A 13 -3.05 1.61 -10.57
C ARG A 13 -4.08 2.66 -10.99
N PRO A 14 -3.74 3.95 -10.96
CA PRO A 14 -4.57 4.97 -11.61
C PRO A 14 -4.78 4.60 -13.08
N SER A 15 -6.00 4.86 -13.57
CA SER A 15 -6.27 4.88 -14.99
C SER A 15 -6.85 6.23 -15.40
N VAL A 16 -6.36 6.78 -16.49
CA VAL A 16 -6.67 8.10 -17.03
C VAL A 16 -7.36 7.93 -18.37
N ASP A 17 -8.53 8.56 -18.49
CA ASP A 17 -9.20 8.77 -19.77
C ASP A 17 -8.49 9.88 -20.54
N LEU A 18 -7.64 9.50 -21.50
CA LEU A 18 -6.84 10.43 -22.29
C LEU A 18 -7.70 11.30 -23.22
N ASP A 19 -8.85 10.81 -23.68
CA ASP A 19 -9.75 11.56 -24.56
C ASP A 19 -10.41 12.70 -23.77
N GLN A 20 -10.91 12.39 -22.56
CA GLN A 20 -11.46 13.41 -21.68
C GLN A 20 -10.39 14.39 -21.17
N MET A 21 -9.16 13.92 -20.93
CA MET A 21 -8.04 14.80 -20.59
C MET A 21 -7.71 15.76 -21.75
N ARG A 22 -7.68 15.25 -22.98
CA ARG A 22 -7.47 16.07 -24.19
C ARG A 22 -8.60 17.08 -24.39
N ALA A 23 -9.86 16.67 -24.25
CA ALA A 23 -11.00 17.57 -24.39
C ALA A 23 -10.95 18.75 -23.41
N TYR A 24 -10.53 18.51 -22.16
CA TYR A 24 -10.28 19.60 -21.21
C TYR A 24 -9.12 20.50 -21.66
N LEU A 25 -8.02 19.92 -22.17
CA LEU A 25 -6.86 20.69 -22.61
C LEU A 25 -7.14 21.55 -23.83
N GLU A 26 -8.01 21.10 -24.74
CA GLU A 26 -8.50 21.90 -25.88
C GLU A 26 -9.25 23.16 -25.42
N ASP A 27 -10.04 23.07 -24.34
CA ASP A 27 -10.74 24.22 -23.77
C ASP A 27 -9.77 25.24 -23.13
N VAL A 28 -8.71 24.75 -22.48
CA VAL A 28 -7.74 25.61 -21.77
C VAL A 28 -6.47 25.94 -22.56
N GLY A 29 -6.33 25.46 -23.80
CA GLY A 29 -5.19 25.67 -24.68
C GLY A 29 -3.89 24.95 -24.28
N GLY A 30 -4.00 23.77 -23.65
CA GLY A 30 -2.88 23.02 -23.08
C GLY A 30 -2.49 21.72 -23.81
N GLU A 31 -3.00 21.48 -25.02
CA GLU A 31 -2.92 20.21 -25.76
C GLU A 31 -1.48 19.76 -26.01
N SER A 32 -0.60 20.72 -26.32
CA SER A 32 0.83 20.51 -26.54
C SER A 32 1.55 19.87 -25.35
N TRP A 33 1.04 20.04 -24.12
CA TRP A 33 1.57 19.31 -22.96
C TRP A 33 1.25 17.82 -23.05
N LEU A 34 0.02 17.46 -23.38
CA LEU A 34 -0.39 16.07 -23.51
C LEU A 34 0.32 15.42 -24.69
N ASP A 35 0.42 16.11 -25.82
CA ASP A 35 1.14 15.63 -27.00
C ASP A 35 2.59 15.29 -26.66
N ARG A 36 3.30 16.13 -25.88
CA ARG A 36 4.65 15.83 -25.41
C ARG A 36 4.72 14.60 -24.51
N ARG A 37 3.69 14.36 -23.67
CA ARG A 37 3.64 13.22 -22.75
C ARG A 37 3.27 11.92 -23.43
N THR A 38 2.55 11.98 -24.55
CA THR A 38 2.11 10.80 -25.32
C THR A 38 2.93 10.57 -26.59
N ALA A 39 3.91 11.42 -26.89
CA ALA A 39 4.72 11.32 -28.11
C ALA A 39 5.80 10.24 -28.08
N SER A 40 6.19 9.72 -26.91
CA SER A 40 7.20 8.66 -26.81
C SER A 40 6.59 7.28 -27.08
N GLU A 41 7.41 6.35 -27.57
CA GLU A 41 7.03 4.93 -27.69
C GLU A 41 6.92 4.22 -26.32
N GLN A 42 7.23 4.92 -25.23
CA GLN A 42 7.12 4.39 -23.88
C GLN A 42 5.67 4.45 -23.42
N THR A 43 5.23 3.40 -22.71
CA THR A 43 3.93 3.39 -22.05
C THR A 43 3.81 4.58 -21.10
N VAL A 44 2.72 5.35 -21.25
CA VAL A 44 2.42 6.50 -20.40
C VAL A 44 2.19 6.04 -18.96
N ASN A 45 2.88 6.67 -18.02
CA ASN A 45 2.62 6.46 -16.60
C ASN A 45 1.40 7.28 -16.18
N GLU A 46 0.23 6.65 -16.13
CA GLU A 46 -1.05 7.33 -15.88
C GLU A 46 -1.12 7.95 -14.47
N GLY A 47 -0.42 7.38 -13.48
CA GLY A 47 -0.35 7.96 -12.14
C GLY A 47 0.47 9.24 -12.08
N GLU A 48 1.65 9.24 -12.71
CA GLU A 48 2.47 10.45 -12.87
C GLU A 48 1.75 11.51 -13.72
N LEU A 49 1.15 11.08 -14.84
CA LEU A 49 0.39 11.96 -15.72
C LEU A 49 -0.73 12.69 -14.95
N LEU A 50 -1.49 11.96 -14.14
CA LEU A 50 -2.59 12.51 -13.35
C LEU A 50 -2.09 13.52 -12.30
N VAL A 51 -0.97 13.23 -11.62
CA VAL A 51 -0.37 14.15 -10.64
C VAL A 51 0.14 15.43 -11.31
N GLU A 52 0.86 15.30 -12.42
CA GLU A 52 1.37 16.45 -13.16
C GLU A 52 0.22 17.30 -13.73
N PHE A 53 -0.82 16.66 -14.25
CA PHE A 53 -2.03 17.32 -14.70
C PHE A 53 -2.65 18.17 -13.58
N GLY A 54 -2.86 17.58 -12.40
CA GLY A 54 -3.40 18.28 -11.23
C GLY A 54 -2.53 19.50 -10.85
N GLY A 55 -1.21 19.33 -10.79
CA GLY A 55 -0.30 20.43 -10.45
C GLY A 55 -0.26 21.55 -11.49
N ARG A 56 -0.35 21.23 -12.78
CA ARG A 56 -0.40 22.24 -13.84
C ARG A 56 -1.72 22.98 -13.88
N ALA A 57 -2.83 22.29 -13.60
CA ALA A 57 -4.16 22.89 -13.54
C ALA A 57 -4.23 24.03 -12.51
N CYS A 58 -3.59 23.88 -11.34
CA CYS A 58 -3.56 24.91 -10.29
C CYS A 58 -2.98 26.26 -10.77
N TYR A 59 -2.04 26.24 -11.73
CA TYR A 59 -1.35 27.43 -12.22
C TYR A 59 -1.65 27.75 -13.69
N ARG A 60 -2.50 26.95 -14.36
CA ARG A 60 -2.67 26.96 -15.82
C ARG A 60 -1.33 26.97 -16.56
N SER A 61 -0.39 26.15 -16.09
CA SER A 61 1.00 26.14 -16.56
C SER A 61 1.25 25.10 -17.65
N TRP A 62 0.31 24.99 -18.60
CA TRP A 62 0.41 24.09 -19.75
C TRP A 62 1.37 24.64 -20.81
N GLU A 63 1.18 25.91 -21.16
CA GLU A 63 2.01 26.68 -22.08
C GLU A 63 2.29 28.10 -21.52
N PRO A 64 3.42 28.74 -21.87
CA PRO A 64 3.66 30.13 -21.54
C PRO A 64 2.55 31.05 -22.08
N GLY A 65 2.12 32.02 -21.26
CA GLY A 65 1.11 33.02 -21.66
C GLY A 65 -0.34 32.67 -21.35
N LEU A 66 -0.69 31.40 -21.11
CA LEU A 66 -2.05 31.01 -20.65
C LEU A 66 -2.38 31.56 -19.27
N ASN A 67 -1.36 31.74 -18.44
CA ASN A 67 -1.40 32.51 -17.21
C ASN A 67 -0.42 33.67 -17.37
N ALA A 68 -0.89 34.90 -17.16
CA ALA A 68 -0.07 36.11 -17.28
C ALA A 68 1.19 36.10 -16.40
N ASN A 69 1.17 35.33 -15.30
CA ASN A 69 2.32 35.16 -14.41
C ASN A 69 3.28 34.03 -14.84
N VAL A 70 2.90 33.17 -15.79
CA VAL A 70 3.71 32.03 -16.26
C VAL A 70 4.44 32.40 -17.55
N ARG A 71 5.74 32.69 -17.41
CA ARG A 71 6.62 33.04 -18.54
C ARG A 71 7.38 31.85 -19.13
N ARG A 72 7.49 30.77 -18.37
CA ARG A 72 8.19 29.53 -18.75
C ARG A 72 7.48 28.34 -18.09
N THR A 73 7.44 27.23 -18.81
CA THR A 73 6.95 25.95 -18.30
C THR A 73 8.09 24.94 -18.31
N ARG A 74 8.15 24.05 -17.31
CA ARG A 74 9.09 22.92 -17.32
C ARG A 74 8.56 21.87 -18.28
N THR A 75 9.36 21.39 -19.21
CA THR A 75 8.96 20.34 -20.16
C THR A 75 9.43 18.96 -19.70
N ASP A 76 10.60 18.88 -19.08
CA ASP A 76 11.10 17.67 -18.43
C ASP A 76 10.21 17.29 -17.22
N GLN A 77 9.75 16.03 -17.20
CA GLN A 77 8.82 15.54 -16.20
C GLN A 77 9.51 15.27 -14.85
N GLY A 78 10.74 14.73 -14.88
CA GLY A 78 11.53 14.48 -13.69
C GLY A 78 11.79 15.77 -12.91
N ALA A 79 12.29 16.80 -13.59
CA ALA A 79 12.52 18.13 -13.03
C ALA A 79 11.23 18.84 -12.59
N TYR A 80 10.08 18.52 -13.21
CA TYR A 80 8.78 18.99 -12.73
C TYR A 80 8.47 18.39 -11.36
N PHE A 81 8.57 17.06 -11.22
CA PHE A 81 8.31 16.38 -9.96
C PHE A 81 9.33 16.74 -8.88
N GLU A 82 10.61 16.86 -9.21
CA GLU A 82 11.65 17.31 -8.28
C GLU A 82 11.28 18.68 -7.69
N ASN A 83 10.84 19.61 -8.53
CA ASN A 83 10.38 20.91 -8.06
C ASN A 83 9.10 20.81 -7.20
N LEU A 84 8.13 19.98 -7.59
CA LEU A 84 6.89 19.76 -6.84
C LEU A 84 7.18 19.25 -5.43
N LEU A 85 8.07 18.25 -5.31
CA LEU A 85 8.49 17.66 -4.04
C LEU A 85 9.26 18.68 -3.19
N ARG A 86 10.24 19.39 -3.78
CA ARG A 86 11.00 20.44 -3.10
C ARG A 86 10.12 21.58 -2.58
N SER A 87 9.07 21.94 -3.33
CA SER A 87 8.10 22.96 -2.93
C SER A 87 7.05 22.47 -1.92
N ALA A 88 7.10 21.19 -1.52
CA ALA A 88 6.13 20.57 -0.60
C ALA A 88 4.66 20.72 -1.06
N HIS A 89 4.42 20.70 -2.38
CA HIS A 89 3.07 20.75 -2.94
C HIS A 89 2.41 19.37 -2.93
N GLY A 90 2.35 18.67 -1.79
CA GLY A 90 1.94 17.26 -1.80
C GLY A 90 0.45 16.99 -1.97
N SER A 91 -0.43 17.99 -1.91
CA SER A 91 -1.87 17.78 -2.14
C SER A 91 -2.15 17.19 -3.52
N VAL A 92 -1.36 17.52 -4.55
CA VAL A 92 -1.55 16.95 -5.89
C VAL A 92 -1.13 15.47 -5.98
N LEU A 93 -0.31 14.99 -5.04
CA LEU A 93 0.03 13.57 -4.91
C LEU A 93 -1.17 12.74 -4.43
N GLU A 94 -2.21 13.37 -3.88
CA GLU A 94 -3.39 12.67 -3.37
C GLU A 94 -4.31 12.16 -4.51
N HIS A 95 -4.13 12.64 -5.74
CA HIS A 95 -4.93 12.23 -6.90
C HIS A 95 -4.60 10.81 -7.39
N ALA A 96 -3.36 10.36 -7.28
CA ALA A 96 -2.94 9.04 -7.72
C ALA A 96 -3.06 8.01 -6.58
N ASN A 97 -3.86 6.96 -6.79
CA ASN A 97 -4.17 5.92 -5.81
C ASN A 97 -3.72 4.54 -6.30
N TYR A 98 -3.12 3.75 -5.41
CA TYR A 98 -2.63 2.40 -5.68
C TYR A 98 -3.22 1.42 -4.67
N SER A 99 -3.56 0.21 -5.11
CA SER A 99 -4.08 -0.85 -4.23
C SER A 99 -3.13 -2.03 -4.19
N PHE A 100 -2.84 -2.53 -3.00
CA PHE A 100 -1.95 -3.65 -2.75
C PHE A 100 -2.69 -4.77 -2.02
N ALA A 101 -2.39 -6.02 -2.36
CA ALA A 101 -2.63 -7.15 -1.46
C ALA A 101 -1.35 -7.41 -0.66
N LEU A 102 -1.48 -7.30 0.66
CA LEU A 102 -0.45 -7.71 1.60
C LEU A 102 -0.86 -9.10 2.10
N ARG A 103 -0.12 -10.11 1.68
CA ARG A 103 -0.39 -11.51 1.95
C ARG A 103 0.55 -12.05 3.01
N ASP A 104 0.04 -12.96 3.82
CA ASP A 104 0.80 -13.69 4.82
C ASP A 104 1.49 -12.71 5.82
N VAL A 105 0.77 -11.65 6.21
CA VAL A 105 1.19 -10.64 7.19
C VAL A 105 0.51 -10.85 8.54
N SER A 106 1.18 -10.57 9.65
CA SER A 106 0.60 -10.85 10.96
C SER A 106 -0.58 -9.92 11.33
N ARG A 107 -1.42 -10.37 12.27
CA ARG A 107 -2.40 -9.48 12.92
C ARG A 107 -1.72 -8.33 13.69
N VAL A 108 -0.46 -8.47 14.13
CA VAL A 108 0.35 -7.36 14.68
C VAL A 108 0.55 -6.28 13.63
N ALA A 109 1.11 -6.64 12.47
CA ALA A 109 1.37 -5.71 11.38
C ALA A 109 0.09 -5.03 10.91
N THR A 110 -0.99 -5.79 10.68
CA THR A 110 -2.25 -5.19 10.24
C THR A 110 -2.86 -4.22 11.25
N HIS A 111 -2.73 -4.49 12.55
CA HIS A 111 -3.23 -3.59 13.60
C HIS A 111 -2.49 -2.25 13.63
N GLU A 112 -1.23 -2.23 13.18
CA GLU A 112 -0.43 -1.03 12.99
C GLU A 112 -0.69 -0.32 11.65
N ILE A 113 -0.91 -1.09 10.58
CA ILE A 113 -1.19 -0.57 9.22
C ILE A 113 -2.50 0.22 9.20
N VAL A 114 -3.56 -0.30 9.82
CA VAL A 114 -4.90 0.35 9.82
C VAL A 114 -4.96 1.66 10.64
N ARG A 115 -3.86 2.05 11.30
CA ARG A 115 -3.74 3.34 11.99
C ARG A 115 -3.52 4.51 11.03
N HIS A 116 -3.13 4.23 9.79
CA HIS A 116 -2.84 5.23 8.75
C HIS A 116 -4.09 5.70 8.01
N ARG A 117 -4.93 6.48 8.70
CA ARG A 117 -6.30 6.80 8.23
C ARG A 117 -6.40 7.67 6.98
N ALA A 118 -5.53 8.67 6.84
CA ALA A 118 -5.68 9.67 5.78
C ALA A 118 -5.26 9.08 4.43
N GLY A 119 -6.11 9.21 3.42
CA GLY A 119 -5.80 8.74 2.07
C GLY A 119 -5.63 7.23 1.94
N ALA A 120 -6.20 6.44 2.87
CA ALA A 120 -6.12 4.99 2.86
C ALA A 120 -7.49 4.30 2.98
N ALA A 121 -7.61 3.12 2.40
CA ALA A 121 -8.74 2.22 2.54
C ALA A 121 -8.27 0.78 2.78
N TYR A 122 -9.09 -0.01 3.48
CA TYR A 122 -8.70 -1.35 3.95
C TYR A 122 -9.83 -2.37 3.76
N SER A 123 -9.46 -3.54 3.24
CA SER A 123 -10.29 -4.75 3.32
C SER A 123 -9.46 -5.86 3.91
N GLN A 124 -9.85 -6.38 5.06
CA GLN A 124 -9.05 -7.36 5.79
C GLN A 124 -9.80 -8.68 5.91
N GLU A 125 -9.06 -9.78 5.81
CA GLU A 125 -9.59 -11.10 6.11
C GLU A 125 -10.23 -11.11 7.52
N SER A 126 -11.47 -11.58 7.56
CA SER A 126 -12.28 -11.50 8.77
C SER A 126 -12.19 -12.79 9.57
N LEU A 127 -11.50 -12.72 10.71
CA LEU A 127 -11.46 -13.79 11.71
C LEU A 127 -12.81 -14.07 12.41
N ARG A 128 -13.88 -13.33 12.09
CA ARG A 128 -15.26 -13.71 12.47
C ARG A 128 -15.86 -14.77 11.55
N TYR A 129 -15.24 -15.00 10.39
CA TYR A 129 -15.78 -15.79 9.29
C TYR A 129 -14.80 -16.87 8.85
N VAL A 130 -13.53 -16.52 8.68
CA VAL A 130 -12.47 -17.47 8.31
C VAL A 130 -12.07 -18.27 9.55
N ARG A 131 -12.11 -19.60 9.43
CA ARG A 131 -11.67 -20.53 10.48
C ARG A 131 -10.15 -20.66 10.45
N LEU A 132 -9.58 -20.84 11.64
CA LEU A 132 -8.14 -20.96 11.85
C LEU A 132 -7.72 -22.44 11.84
N THR A 133 -7.97 -23.13 10.73
CA THR A 133 -7.66 -24.57 10.58
C THR A 133 -6.27 -24.82 9.98
N ASP A 134 -5.63 -23.79 9.44
CA ASP A 134 -4.25 -23.78 8.93
C ASP A 134 -3.64 -22.42 9.32
N ILE A 135 -3.05 -22.36 10.52
CA ILE A 135 -2.49 -21.14 11.07
C ILE A 135 -1.14 -20.88 10.39
N GLY A 136 -1.13 -19.86 9.53
CA GLY A 136 0.10 -19.24 9.07
C GLY A 136 0.78 -18.48 10.20
N PHE A 137 2.10 -18.57 10.30
CA PHE A 137 2.85 -17.82 11.30
C PHE A 137 4.29 -17.57 10.83
N ARG A 138 4.79 -16.36 11.04
CA ARG A 138 6.19 -16.00 10.80
C ARG A 138 6.97 -16.04 12.12
N ILE A 139 8.08 -16.76 12.16
CA ILE A 139 9.00 -16.72 13.30
C ILE A 139 9.97 -15.54 13.08
N PRO A 140 9.90 -14.48 13.90
CA PRO A 140 10.86 -13.38 13.80
C PRO A 140 12.27 -13.87 14.15
N PRO A 141 13.34 -13.31 13.54
CA PRO A 141 14.72 -13.77 13.77
C PRO A 141 15.13 -13.82 15.25
N VAL A 142 14.61 -12.91 16.08
CA VAL A 142 14.89 -12.88 17.53
C VAL A 142 14.34 -14.09 18.28
N LEU A 143 13.32 -14.76 17.74
CA LEU A 143 12.73 -15.98 18.31
C LEU A 143 13.30 -17.26 17.72
N GLU A 144 14.24 -17.19 16.78
CA GLU A 144 14.87 -18.37 16.17
C GLU A 144 15.47 -19.36 17.19
N PRO A 145 16.14 -18.92 18.29
CA PRO A 145 16.61 -19.83 19.33
C PRO A 145 15.49 -20.60 20.06
N LEU A 146 14.24 -20.14 19.95
CA LEU A 146 13.04 -20.75 20.54
C LEU A 146 12.12 -21.36 19.49
N ARG A 147 12.61 -21.57 18.25
CA ARG A 147 11.80 -22.03 17.11
C ARG A 147 10.91 -23.21 17.46
N ASN A 148 11.46 -24.27 18.05
CA ASN A 148 10.69 -25.48 18.33
C ASN A 148 9.54 -25.22 19.31
N GLN A 149 9.77 -24.42 20.36
CA GLN A 149 8.71 -24.05 21.30
C GLN A 149 7.63 -23.17 20.66
N VAL A 150 8.02 -22.28 19.74
CA VAL A 150 7.07 -21.45 18.99
C VAL A 150 6.21 -22.32 18.06
N VAL A 151 6.82 -23.25 17.32
CA VAL A 151 6.11 -24.19 16.43
C VAL A 151 5.11 -25.02 17.24
N GLU A 152 5.57 -25.66 18.33
CA GLU A 152 4.73 -26.48 19.20
C GLU A 152 3.54 -25.68 19.75
N LEU A 153 3.77 -24.44 20.20
CA LEU A 153 2.72 -23.57 20.71
C LEU A 153 1.65 -23.25 19.65
N VAL A 154 2.08 -22.93 18.43
CA VAL A 154 1.15 -22.59 17.34
C VAL A 154 0.38 -23.82 16.85
N GLU A 155 1.05 -24.98 16.74
CA GLU A 155 0.41 -26.25 16.41
C GLU A 155 -0.63 -26.65 17.45
N ARG A 156 -0.31 -26.47 18.74
CA ARG A 156 -1.27 -26.75 19.82
C ARG A 156 -2.52 -25.86 19.74
N LEU A 157 -2.35 -24.60 19.33
CA LEU A 157 -3.48 -23.69 19.12
C LEU A 157 -4.31 -24.12 17.90
N GLU A 158 -3.68 -24.55 16.81
CA GLU A 158 -4.34 -25.08 15.61
C GLU A 158 -5.15 -26.35 15.91
N GLU A 159 -4.54 -27.32 16.61
CA GLU A 159 -5.21 -28.53 17.09
C GLU A 159 -6.45 -28.19 17.92
N PHE A 160 -6.33 -27.27 18.88
CA PHE A 160 -7.46 -26.84 19.69
C PHE A 160 -8.59 -26.23 18.84
N GLN A 161 -8.28 -25.46 17.80
CA GLN A 161 -9.30 -24.89 16.90
C GLN A 161 -10.08 -26.01 16.18
N LEU A 162 -9.40 -27.07 15.76
CA LEU A 162 -10.01 -28.23 15.11
C LEU A 162 -10.86 -29.04 16.09
N GLU A 163 -10.31 -29.41 17.26
CA GLU A 163 -11.01 -30.15 18.31
C GLU A 163 -12.26 -29.40 18.82
N ALA A 164 -12.15 -28.08 19.00
CA ALA A 164 -13.28 -27.26 19.44
C ALA A 164 -14.37 -27.19 18.38
N ALA A 165 -14.00 -27.11 17.09
CA ALA A 165 -14.96 -27.12 16.01
C ALA A 165 -15.69 -28.46 15.88
N GLU A 166 -14.99 -29.58 16.06
CA GLU A 166 -15.57 -30.92 16.11
C GLU A 166 -16.51 -31.08 17.32
N THR A 167 -16.06 -30.69 18.52
CA THR A 167 -16.84 -30.77 19.76
C THR A 167 -18.13 -29.93 19.67
N LEU A 168 -18.04 -28.76 19.04
CA LEU A 168 -19.17 -27.85 18.82
C LEU A 168 -19.94 -28.17 17.52
N LYS A 169 -19.58 -29.25 16.83
CA LYS A 169 -20.24 -29.79 15.64
C LYS A 169 -20.42 -28.75 14.52
N LEU A 170 -19.43 -27.88 14.32
CA LEU A 170 -19.53 -26.79 13.34
C LEU A 170 -19.63 -27.27 11.90
N ASP A 171 -19.20 -28.50 11.65
CA ASP A 171 -19.17 -29.12 10.33
C ASP A 171 -20.42 -29.96 10.03
N ASP A 172 -21.37 -30.11 10.97
CA ASP A 172 -22.66 -30.75 10.70
C ASP A 172 -23.48 -29.90 9.69
N ASP A 173 -24.19 -30.60 8.79
CA ASP A 173 -24.94 -29.99 7.68
C ASP A 173 -26.05 -29.04 8.15
N ASP A 174 -26.69 -29.35 9.28
CA ASP A 174 -27.84 -28.61 9.80
C ASP A 174 -27.46 -27.36 10.62
N VAL A 175 -26.16 -27.10 10.84
CA VAL A 175 -25.73 -25.96 11.67
C VAL A 175 -25.88 -24.65 10.89
N PRO A 176 -26.72 -23.70 11.36
CA PRO A 176 -26.89 -22.43 10.68
C PRO A 176 -25.60 -21.61 10.64
N PHE A 177 -25.39 -20.89 9.55
CA PHE A 177 -24.20 -20.05 9.38
C PHE A 177 -24.04 -18.97 10.47
N SER A 178 -25.14 -18.47 11.05
CA SER A 178 -25.11 -17.55 12.19
C SER A 178 -24.42 -18.16 13.41
N VAL A 179 -24.66 -19.45 13.67
CA VAL A 179 -24.02 -20.21 14.75
C VAL A 179 -22.55 -20.43 14.43
N LYS A 180 -22.22 -20.86 13.20
CA LYS A 180 -20.81 -21.01 12.76
C LYS A 180 -20.03 -19.71 12.98
N LYS A 181 -20.61 -18.57 12.57
CA LYS A 181 -20.02 -17.23 12.75
C LYS A 181 -19.87 -16.83 14.22
N GLU A 182 -20.85 -17.11 15.07
CA GLU A 182 -20.77 -16.82 16.50
C GLU A 182 -19.60 -17.59 17.15
N VAL A 183 -19.52 -18.89 16.89
CA VAL A 183 -18.48 -19.76 17.45
C VAL A 183 -17.11 -19.41 16.86
N THR A 184 -16.95 -19.23 15.55
CA THR A 184 -15.68 -18.78 14.95
C THR A 184 -15.25 -17.43 15.54
N SER A 185 -16.20 -16.50 15.73
CA SER A 185 -15.91 -15.23 16.39
C SER A 185 -15.53 -15.39 17.87
N ALA A 186 -15.96 -16.45 18.56
CA ALA A 186 -15.54 -16.80 19.91
C ALA A 186 -14.11 -17.35 19.91
N LEU A 187 -13.86 -18.38 19.10
CA LEU A 187 -12.59 -19.11 19.03
C LEU A 187 -11.40 -18.23 18.63
N ARG A 188 -11.61 -17.22 17.78
CA ARG A 188 -10.54 -16.27 17.40
C ARG A 188 -9.89 -15.53 18.58
N ARG A 189 -10.56 -15.46 19.74
CA ARG A 189 -10.01 -14.80 20.94
C ARG A 189 -8.79 -15.52 21.51
N LEU A 190 -8.63 -16.80 21.15
CA LEU A 190 -7.50 -17.63 21.57
C LEU A 190 -6.36 -17.62 20.54
N ALA A 191 -6.59 -17.05 19.36
CA ALA A 191 -5.61 -17.00 18.29
C ALA A 191 -4.49 -16.01 18.63
N PRO A 192 -3.22 -16.34 18.32
CA PRO A 192 -2.12 -15.45 18.60
C PRO A 192 -2.17 -14.25 17.64
N ILE A 193 -1.83 -13.06 18.11
CA ILE A 193 -1.74 -11.87 17.23
C ILE A 193 -0.65 -12.02 16.14
N GLY A 194 0.27 -12.96 16.31
CA GLY A 194 1.26 -13.33 15.29
C GLY A 194 0.71 -14.17 14.14
N LEU A 195 -0.58 -14.58 14.17
CA LEU A 195 -1.18 -15.33 13.07
C LEU A 195 -1.12 -14.50 11.77
N SER A 196 -0.76 -15.17 10.69
CA SER A 196 -0.70 -14.60 9.35
C SER A 196 -2.10 -14.50 8.76
N THR A 197 -2.35 -13.37 8.12
CA THR A 197 -3.63 -12.99 7.52
C THR A 197 -3.36 -12.15 6.28
N ASP A 198 -4.40 -11.86 5.52
CA ASP A 198 -4.33 -11.04 4.32
C ASP A 198 -5.07 -9.71 4.52
N ILE A 199 -4.50 -8.62 3.99
CA ILE A 199 -5.13 -7.31 3.97
C ILE A 199 -4.90 -6.63 2.63
N ILE A 200 -5.98 -6.08 2.07
CA ILE A 200 -5.95 -5.22 0.90
C ILE A 200 -5.88 -3.79 1.41
N VAL A 201 -4.93 -3.04 0.88
CA VAL A 201 -4.66 -1.66 1.27
C VAL A 201 -4.65 -0.80 0.02
N THR A 202 -5.51 0.20 -0.05
CA THR A 202 -5.43 1.27 -1.06
C THR A 202 -4.86 2.51 -0.41
N MET A 203 -3.88 3.17 -1.04
CA MET A 203 -3.32 4.42 -0.56
C MET A 203 -3.03 5.38 -1.73
N ASN A 204 -3.26 6.68 -1.51
CA ASN A 204 -2.75 7.69 -2.44
C ASN A 204 -1.23 7.87 -2.28
N VAL A 205 -0.57 8.49 -3.26
CA VAL A 205 0.89 8.64 -3.27
C VAL A 205 1.39 9.43 -2.06
N ARG A 206 0.68 10.48 -1.64
CA ARG A 206 1.05 11.26 -0.45
C ARG A 206 1.11 10.39 0.80
N THR A 207 0.07 9.59 1.01
CA THR A 207 -0.01 8.63 2.10
C THR A 207 1.07 7.56 1.98
N LEU A 208 1.31 7.01 0.79
CA LEU A 208 2.37 6.02 0.58
C LEU A 208 3.74 6.56 1.00
N ARG A 209 4.11 7.77 0.56
CA ARG A 209 5.38 8.41 0.94
C ARG A 209 5.50 8.54 2.46
N HIS A 210 4.45 9.03 3.12
CA HIS A 210 4.42 9.16 4.58
C HIS A 210 4.58 7.82 5.30
N VAL A 211 3.83 6.80 4.87
CA VAL A 211 3.83 5.48 5.51
C VAL A 211 5.15 4.76 5.28
N ILE A 212 5.72 4.83 4.07
CA ILE A 212 7.04 4.24 3.77
C ILE A 212 8.11 4.84 4.68
N GLU A 213 8.21 6.17 4.77
CA GLU A 213 9.19 6.83 5.65
C GLU A 213 8.99 6.39 7.12
N MET A 214 7.75 6.39 7.60
CA MET A 214 7.46 6.06 9.01
C MET A 214 7.68 4.58 9.33
N ARG A 215 7.27 3.66 8.46
CA ARG A 215 7.21 2.22 8.74
C ARG A 215 8.46 1.46 8.33
N THR A 216 9.41 2.12 7.68
CA THR A 216 10.74 1.55 7.41
C THR A 216 11.81 2.08 8.37
N ALA A 217 11.50 3.13 9.15
CA ALA A 217 12.40 3.73 10.13
C ALA A 217 12.97 2.70 11.13
N PRO A 218 14.16 2.93 11.72
CA PRO A 218 14.87 1.91 12.52
C PRO A 218 14.09 1.38 13.72
N GLY A 219 13.26 2.24 14.34
CA GLY A 219 12.43 1.87 15.49
C GLY A 219 11.04 1.32 15.14
N ALA A 220 10.71 1.19 13.86
CA ALA A 220 9.46 0.57 13.43
C ALA A 220 9.49 -0.95 13.67
N GLU A 221 8.30 -1.53 13.84
CA GLU A 221 8.12 -2.97 13.96
C GLU A 221 8.75 -3.70 12.74
N GLU A 222 9.47 -4.79 13.00
CA GLU A 222 10.35 -5.43 12.01
C GLU A 222 9.59 -5.97 10.80
N GLU A 223 8.41 -6.56 10.99
CA GLU A 223 7.56 -7.01 9.90
C GLU A 223 7.05 -5.85 9.04
N LEU A 224 6.66 -4.71 9.65
CA LEU A 224 6.30 -3.51 8.91
C LEU A 224 7.44 -2.99 8.04
N ARG A 225 8.69 -3.06 8.53
CA ARG A 225 9.86 -2.65 7.75
C ARG A 225 10.01 -3.53 6.50
N LEU A 226 9.79 -4.84 6.62
CA LEU A 226 9.80 -5.77 5.49
C LEU A 226 8.68 -5.47 4.48
N ILE A 227 7.46 -5.25 4.97
CA ILE A 227 6.28 -4.96 4.15
C ILE A 227 6.48 -3.66 3.38
N PHE A 228 6.83 -2.57 4.07
CA PHE A 228 6.93 -1.26 3.43
C PHE A 228 8.22 -1.07 2.63
N SER A 229 9.26 -1.87 2.88
CA SER A 229 10.39 -1.95 1.93
C SER A 229 9.95 -2.53 0.59
N GLN A 230 9.14 -3.59 0.57
CA GLN A 230 8.60 -4.13 -0.69
C GLN A 230 7.68 -3.12 -1.40
N VAL A 231 6.84 -2.39 -0.64
CA VAL A 231 6.01 -1.31 -1.18
C VAL A 231 6.87 -0.19 -1.78
N ALA A 232 7.94 0.23 -1.10
CA ALA A 232 8.84 1.27 -1.60
C ALA A 232 9.53 0.85 -2.90
N GLU A 233 10.04 -0.38 -2.98
CA GLU A 233 10.66 -0.93 -4.18
C GLU A 233 9.67 -1.05 -5.35
N LEU A 234 8.40 -1.43 -5.07
CA LEU A 234 7.34 -1.41 -6.08
C LEU A 234 7.07 0.01 -6.56
N MET A 235 6.92 0.98 -5.65
CA MET A 235 6.56 2.35 -6.01
C MET A 235 7.68 3.13 -6.71
N GLN A 236 8.95 2.86 -6.40
CA GLN A 236 10.08 3.41 -7.15
C GLN A 236 10.14 2.90 -8.60
N ARG A 237 9.68 1.68 -8.85
CA ARG A 237 9.59 1.13 -10.21
C ARG A 237 8.33 1.60 -10.92
N GLU A 238 7.22 1.66 -10.19
CA GLU A 238 5.89 1.96 -10.73
C GLU A 238 5.70 3.45 -11.02
N THR A 239 6.21 4.35 -10.18
CA THR A 239 6.15 5.81 -10.39
C THR A 239 7.47 6.47 -9.99
N PRO A 240 8.55 6.26 -10.76
CA PRO A 240 9.88 6.73 -10.40
C PRO A 240 9.93 8.24 -10.14
N GLY A 241 9.21 9.07 -10.90
CA GLY A 241 9.18 10.52 -10.72
C GLY A 241 8.60 10.96 -9.38
N LEU A 242 7.65 10.21 -8.83
CA LEU A 242 7.01 10.52 -7.54
C LEU A 242 7.78 9.98 -6.32
N PHE A 243 8.76 9.11 -6.54
CA PHE A 243 9.59 8.49 -5.51
C PHE A 243 11.10 8.67 -5.76
N GLN A 244 11.48 9.54 -6.69
CA GLN A 244 12.87 9.77 -7.12
C GLN A 244 13.80 10.25 -6.00
N ASP A 245 13.22 10.87 -4.97
CA ASP A 245 13.96 11.41 -3.82
C ASP A 245 14.07 10.42 -2.66
N PHE A 246 13.49 9.21 -2.78
CA PHE A 246 13.65 8.16 -1.78
C PHE A 246 14.98 7.42 -1.96
N GLN A 247 15.66 7.18 -0.84
CA GLN A 247 16.84 6.33 -0.78
C GLN A 247 16.68 5.27 0.30
N ARG A 248 17.14 4.05 -0.02
CA ARG A 248 17.26 2.98 0.97
C ARG A 248 18.64 3.07 1.63
N LEU A 249 18.66 3.18 2.95
CA LEU A 249 19.88 3.20 3.76
C LEU A 249 20.33 1.79 4.11
N ASP A 250 21.58 1.65 4.56
CA ASP A 250 22.19 0.37 4.95
C ASP A 250 21.42 -0.33 6.08
N ASP A 251 20.78 0.46 6.96
CA ASP A 251 19.96 -0.08 8.04
C ASP A 251 18.59 -0.59 7.57
N GLY A 252 18.25 -0.44 6.29
CA GLY A 252 16.98 -0.84 5.67
C GLY A 252 15.89 0.24 5.66
N SER A 253 16.16 1.43 6.21
CA SER A 253 15.21 2.54 6.20
C SER A 253 15.06 3.15 4.81
N TRP A 254 13.86 3.60 4.47
CA TRP A 254 13.57 4.35 3.26
C TRP A 254 13.32 5.81 3.63
N VAL A 255 14.20 6.70 3.16
CA VAL A 255 14.19 8.12 3.56
C VAL A 255 14.07 8.99 2.31
N PRO A 256 13.08 9.90 2.25
CA PRO A 256 13.00 10.90 1.19
C PRO A 256 13.90 12.10 1.50
N GLU A 257 14.47 12.71 0.46
CA GLU A 257 15.11 14.03 0.56
C GLU A 257 14.08 15.10 0.99
N HIS A 258 12.87 15.05 0.43
CA HIS A 258 11.80 15.99 0.73
C HIS A 258 10.72 15.33 1.61
N ARG A 259 10.72 15.71 2.88
CA ARG A 259 9.78 15.22 3.92
C ARG A 259 8.53 16.09 4.01
N LYS A 260 7.44 15.50 4.51
CA LYS A 260 6.14 16.18 4.73
C LYS A 260 5.58 16.85 3.46
N VAL A 261 5.89 16.28 2.29
CA VAL A 261 5.26 16.65 1.03
C VAL A 261 3.79 16.28 1.12
#